data_AF-A0A9P0TU09-F1
#
_entry.id   AF-A0A9P0TU09-F1
#
_cell.length_a   1.000
_cell.length_b   1.000
_cell.length_c   1.000
_cell.angle_alpha   90.00
_cell.angle_beta   90.00
_cell.angle_gamma   90.00
#
_symmetry.space_group_name_H-M   'P 1'
#
loop_
_entity.id
_entity.type
_entity.pdbx_description
1 polymer ?
#
loop_
_entity_poly.entity_id
_entity_poly.type
_entity_poly.pdbx_seq_one_letter_code
_entity_poly.pdbx_strand_id
1 'polypeptide(L)'
;MDISSGLLHGRPYGGVGLLWRNDSFQSVSVIPCVSERIVAIKVSVAERSMLFFNVYMPTNEIDNLCEFVECLSEISAIVENENIESIHVLGDFNAHEMKC
;
A
#
# COMPACT_ATOMS: atom_id res chain seq x y z
N MET A 1 -22.20 -3.07 16.95
CA MET A 1 -21.94 -1.64 16.68
C MET A 1 -22.66 -0.86 17.76
N ASP A 2 -21.93 -0.38 18.76
CA ASP A 2 -22.50 0.39 19.87
C ASP A 2 -21.90 1.80 19.83
N ILE A 3 -22.71 2.75 19.33
CA ILE A 3 -22.31 4.14 19.08
C ILE A 3 -22.46 4.99 20.37
N SER A 4 -22.96 4.37 21.45
CA SER A 4 -23.32 5.08 22.68
C SER A 4 -22.14 5.53 23.55
N SER A 5 -20.93 4.99 23.32
CA SER A 5 -19.74 5.26 24.15
C SER A 5 -18.75 6.27 23.58
N GLY A 6 -18.90 6.70 22.32
CA GLY A 6 -17.93 7.58 21.63
C GLY A 6 -16.53 6.98 21.46
N LEU A 7 -16.32 5.72 21.85
CA LEU A 7 -15.04 5.01 21.83
C LEU A 7 -15.02 4.06 20.63
N LEU A 8 -14.28 4.45 19.59
CA LEU A 8 -13.92 3.53 18.51
C LEU A 8 -12.95 2.48 19.07
N HIS A 9 -13.39 1.23 19.15
CA HIS A 9 -12.54 0.10 19.50
C HIS A 9 -11.95 -0.51 18.21
N GLY A 10 -10.63 -0.62 18.13
CA GLY A 10 -9.91 -1.14 16.95
C GLY A 10 -8.88 -0.13 16.39
N ARG A 11 -8.28 -0.44 15.23
CA ARG A 11 -7.44 0.49 14.46
C ARG A 11 -8.38 1.41 13.66
N PRO A 12 -8.71 2.61 14.16
CA PRO A 12 -9.77 3.41 13.60
C PRO A 12 -9.21 4.18 12.41
N TYR A 13 -9.62 3.79 11.22
CA TYR A 13 -9.33 4.43 9.93
C TYR A 13 -7.89 4.24 9.44
N GLY A 14 -7.79 3.81 8.18
CA GLY A 14 -6.54 3.70 7.44
C GLY A 14 -6.03 5.08 7.01
N GLY A 15 -4.75 5.14 6.71
CA GLY A 15 -4.12 6.33 6.18
C GLY A 15 -2.62 6.08 6.07
N VAL A 16 -2.15 5.90 4.84
CA VAL A 16 -0.73 5.74 4.55
C VAL A 16 -0.21 6.98 3.82
N GLY A 17 1.01 7.37 4.16
CA GLY A 17 1.72 8.46 3.51
C GLY A 17 3.04 7.96 2.95
N LEU A 18 3.51 8.59 1.88
CA LEU A 18 4.83 8.33 1.30
C LEU A 18 5.50 9.68 1.08
N LEU A 19 6.65 9.87 1.73
CA LEU A 19 7.43 11.10 1.64
C LEU A 19 8.74 10.80 0.92
N TRP A 20 9.16 11.73 0.08
CA TRP A 20 10.44 11.70 -0.62
C TRP A 20 11.05 13.10 -0.63
N ARG A 21 12.35 13.18 -0.89
CA ARG A 21 13.00 14.48 -1.14
C ARG A 21 12.85 14.84 -2.60
N ASN A 22 12.56 16.12 -2.86
CA ASN A 22 12.35 16.63 -4.22
C ASN A 22 13.57 16.49 -5.15
N ASP A 23 14.77 16.32 -4.59
CA ASP A 23 16.03 16.21 -5.33
C ASP A 23 16.53 14.76 -5.48
N SER A 24 15.78 13.77 -4.98
CA SER A 24 16.20 12.36 -5.04
C SER A 24 15.86 11.66 -6.36
N PHE A 25 14.87 12.17 -7.08
CA PHE A 25 14.33 11.54 -8.30
C PHE A 25 14.22 12.57 -9.43
N GLN A 26 14.39 12.13 -10.68
CA GLN A 26 14.23 13.01 -11.84
C GLN A 26 12.76 13.36 -12.07
N SER A 27 11.88 12.39 -11.84
CA SER A 27 10.43 12.60 -11.84
C SER A 27 9.75 11.65 -10.85
N VAL A 28 8.60 12.11 -10.35
CA VAL A 28 7.72 11.33 -9.49
C VAL A 28 6.28 11.56 -9.95
N SER A 29 5.52 10.49 -10.11
CA SER A 29 4.08 10.55 -10.37
C SER A 29 3.35 9.68 -9.36
N VAL A 30 2.29 10.23 -8.75
CA VAL A 30 1.41 9.48 -7.85
C VAL A 30 0.53 8.56 -8.70
N ILE A 31 0.46 7.28 -8.33
CA ILE A 31 -0.46 6.33 -8.93
C ILE A 31 -1.74 6.32 -8.08
N PRO A 32 -2.92 6.56 -8.68
CA PRO A 32 -4.17 6.47 -7.94
C PRO A 32 -4.40 5.08 -7.38
N CYS A 33 -4.71 5.00 -6.09
CA CYS A 33 -5.11 3.78 -5.41
C CYS A 33 -6.58 3.90 -4.97
N VAL A 34 -7.30 2.78 -5.01
CA VAL A 34 -8.67 2.63 -4.53
C VAL A 34 -8.66 2.47 -3.01
N SER A 35 -7.76 1.63 -2.48
CA SER A 35 -7.64 1.43 -1.04
C SER A 35 -6.87 2.56 -0.35
N GLU A 36 -7.44 3.12 0.72
CA GLU A 36 -6.75 4.10 1.59
C GLU A 36 -5.56 3.49 2.38
N ARG A 37 -5.36 2.17 2.27
CA ARG A 37 -4.25 1.43 2.87
C ARG A 37 -3.03 1.34 1.96
N ILE A 38 -3.13 1.83 0.74
CA ILE A 38 -2.08 1.77 -0.28
C ILE A 38 -1.83 3.18 -0.78
N VAL A 39 -0.55 3.57 -0.82
CA VAL A 39 -0.09 4.72 -1.58
C VAL A 39 1.03 4.28 -2.48
N ALA A 40 0.95 4.66 -3.75
CA ALA A 40 1.92 4.26 -4.76
C ALA A 40 2.47 5.48 -5.48
N ILE A 41 3.78 5.46 -5.72
CA ILE A 41 4.44 6.40 -6.63
C ILE A 41 5.26 5.63 -7.66
N LYS A 42 5.27 6.16 -8.88
CA LYS A 42 6.24 5.80 -9.90
C LYS A 42 7.34 6.85 -9.90
N VAL A 43 8.58 6.40 -9.85
CA VAL A 43 9.75 7.27 -9.89
C VAL A 43 10.64 6.92 -11.07
N SER A 44 11.29 7.92 -11.63
CA SER A 44 12.34 7.74 -12.64
C SER A 44 13.68 8.24 -12.12
N VAL A 45 14.72 7.42 -12.31
CA VAL A 45 16.11 7.74 -12.02
C VAL A 45 16.98 7.29 -13.19
N ALA A 46 17.58 8.26 -13.88
CA ALA A 46 18.27 8.04 -15.15
C ALA A 46 17.33 7.36 -16.16
N GLU A 47 17.75 6.23 -16.74
CA GLU A 47 16.97 5.47 -17.72
C GLU A 47 16.02 4.45 -17.07
N ARG A 48 15.96 4.39 -15.73
CA ARG A 48 15.21 3.37 -14.99
C ARG A 48 13.93 3.92 -14.38
N SER A 49 12.88 3.11 -14.43
CA SER A 49 11.62 3.40 -13.75
C SER A 49 11.32 2.35 -12.67
N MET A 50 10.82 2.82 -11.53
CA MET A 50 10.59 2.00 -10.34
C MET A 50 9.22 2.33 -9.75
N LEU A 51 8.55 1.33 -9.18
CA LEU A 51 7.35 1.51 -8.37
C LEU A 51 7.69 1.39 -6.90
N PHE A 52 7.17 2.33 -6.11
CA PHE A 52 7.19 2.28 -4.65
C PHE A 52 5.76 2.25 -4.14
N PHE A 53 5.48 1.27 -3.30
CA PHE A 53 4.25 1.17 -2.53
C PHE A 53 4.60 1.33 -1.05
N ASN A 54 3.81 2.12 -0.32
CA ASN A 54 3.73 2.02 1.13
C ASN A 54 2.37 1.47 1.51
N VAL A 55 2.34 0.37 2.25
CA VAL A 55 1.13 -0.39 2.58
C VAL A 55 0.89 -0.47 4.07
N TYR A 56 -0.39 -0.46 4.44
CA TYR A 56 -0.86 -0.80 5.77
C TYR A 56 -1.95 -1.86 5.67
N MET A 57 -1.52 -3.09 5.42
CA MET A 57 -2.39 -4.20 5.06
C MET A 57 -3.31 -4.58 6.23
N PRO A 58 -4.52 -5.12 5.95
CA PRO A 58 -5.33 -5.80 6.95
C PRO A 58 -4.56 -6.95 7.60
N THR A 59 -4.97 -7.39 8.79
CA THR A 59 -4.35 -8.58 9.40
C THR A 59 -4.69 -9.82 8.60
N ASN A 60 -3.69 -10.64 8.26
CA ASN A 60 -3.89 -11.89 7.51
C ASN A 60 -4.54 -12.98 8.40
N GLU A 61 -5.84 -12.83 8.65
CA GLU A 61 -6.71 -13.72 9.43
C GLU A 61 -8.05 -13.87 8.70
N ILE A 62 -8.79 -14.96 8.97
CA ILE A 62 -10.02 -15.33 8.24
C ILE A 62 -11.02 -14.16 8.14
N ASP A 63 -11.20 -13.42 9.23
CA ASP A 63 -12.17 -12.32 9.30
C ASP A 63 -11.83 -11.14 8.38
N ASN A 64 -10.55 -10.95 8.03
CA ASN A 64 -10.09 -9.84 7.17
C ASN A 64 -9.55 -10.31 5.82
N LEU A 65 -9.65 -11.62 5.52
CA LEU A 65 -9.01 -12.22 4.35
C LEU A 65 -9.49 -11.59 3.04
N CYS A 66 -10.77 -11.20 2.96
CA CYS A 66 -11.32 -10.54 1.77
C CYS A 66 -10.63 -9.19 1.50
N GLU A 67 -10.61 -8.30 2.51
CA GLU A 67 -9.95 -6.98 2.41
C GLU A 67 -8.44 -7.12 2.15
N PHE A 68 -7.80 -8.15 2.74
CA PHE A 68 -6.40 -8.46 2.54
C PHE A 68 -6.09 -8.84 1.08
N VAL A 69 -6.90 -9.75 0.52
CA VAL A 69 -6.78 -10.20 -0.88
C VAL A 69 -7.11 -9.06 -1.86
N GLU A 70 -8.09 -8.21 -1.54
CA GLU A 70 -8.40 -7.02 -2.34
C GLU A 70 -7.21 -6.07 -2.43
N CYS A 71 -6.53 -5.80 -1.31
CA CYS A 71 -5.31 -4.97 -1.31
C CYS A 71 -4.18 -5.60 -2.16
N LEU A 72 -3.96 -6.92 -2.03
CA LEU A 72 -2.96 -7.62 -2.86
C LEU A 72 -3.30 -7.60 -4.35
N SER A 73 -4.59 -7.77 -4.68
CA SER A 73 -5.08 -7.76 -6.06
C SER A 73 -4.91 -6.38 -6.70
N GLU A 74 -5.15 -5.30 -5.93
CA GLU A 74 -4.90 -3.94 -6.37
C GLU A 74 -3.40 -3.70 -6.67
N ILE A 75 -2.50 -4.12 -5.76
CA ILE A 75 -1.05 -4.02 -5.98
C ILE A 75 -0.65 -4.79 -7.26
N SER A 76 -1.14 -6.02 -7.44
CA SER A 76 -0.87 -6.83 -8.64
C SER A 76 -1.32 -6.13 -9.92
N ALA A 77 -2.54 -5.59 -9.92
CA ALA A 77 -3.08 -4.87 -11.07
C ALA A 77 -2.27 -3.61 -11.41
N ILE A 78 -1.81 -2.85 -10.41
CA ILE A 78 -0.94 -1.68 -10.64
C ILE A 78 0.39 -2.12 -11.23
N VAL A 79 1.01 -3.18 -10.70
CA VAL A 79 2.28 -3.72 -11.20
C VAL A 79 2.16 -4.18 -12.65
N GLU A 80 1.10 -4.90 -13.01
CA GLU A 80 0.89 -5.44 -14.35
C GLU A 80 0.62 -4.34 -15.40
N ASN A 81 0.06 -3.20 -14.99
CA ASN A 81 -0.24 -2.08 -15.87
C ASN A 81 0.97 -1.16 -16.13
N GLU A 82 2.07 -1.34 -15.39
CA GLU A 82 3.22 -0.45 -15.43
C GLU A 82 4.45 -1.15 -16.03
N ASN A 83 5.01 -0.56 -17.09
CA ASN A 83 6.28 -1.03 -17.66
C ASN A 83 7.45 -0.48 -16.82
N ILE A 84 7.87 -1.24 -15.81
CA ILE A 84 8.85 -0.82 -14.79
C ILE A 84 9.88 -1.91 -14.51
N GLU A 85 11.09 -1.50 -14.11
CA GLU A 85 12.21 -2.43 -13.91
C GLU A 85 12.26 -3.04 -12.51
N SER A 86 11.73 -2.32 -11.52
CA SER A 86 11.79 -2.74 -10.11
C SER A 86 10.59 -2.26 -9.32
N ILE A 87 10.19 -3.11 -8.37
CA ILE A 87 9.03 -2.90 -7.49
C ILE A 87 9.52 -2.97 -6.06
N HIS A 88 9.12 -1.98 -5.27
CA HIS A 88 9.40 -1.93 -3.85
C HIS A 88 8.07 -1.80 -3.11
N VAL A 89 7.69 -2.85 -2.36
CA VAL A 89 6.53 -2.82 -1.48
C VAL A 89 7.03 -2.74 -0.05
N LEU A 90 6.69 -1.64 0.63
CA LEU A 90 7.18 -1.28 1.95
C LEU A 90 5.98 -1.07 2.89
N GLY A 91 6.22 -1.13 4.19
CA GLY A 91 5.20 -0.84 5.21
C GLY A 91 4.85 -2.04 6.06
N ASP A 92 3.66 -2.03 6.63
CA ASP A 92 3.18 -3.06 7.55
C ASP A 92 2.20 -4.01 6.83
N PHE A 93 2.67 -5.22 6.58
CA PHE A 93 1.89 -6.26 5.92
C PHE A 93 0.90 -6.97 6.85
N ASN A 94 0.98 -6.77 8.17
CA ASN A 94 0.17 -7.49 9.17
C ASN A 94 0.01 -9.00 8.87
N ALA A 95 1.05 -9.61 8.28
CA ALA A 95 1.12 -11.00 7.91
C ALA A 95 2.38 -11.59 8.51
N HIS A 96 2.23 -12.68 9.26
CA HIS A 96 3.38 -13.32 9.88
C HIS A 96 4.01 -14.28 8.87
N GLU A 97 5.28 -14.07 8.58
CA GLU A 97 6.10 -14.83 7.61
C GLU A 97 6.08 -16.37 7.77
N MET A 98 5.75 -16.90 8.95
CA MET A 98 5.70 -18.35 9.21
C MET A 98 4.30 -18.90 9.50
N LYS A 99 3.25 -18.08 9.36
CA LYS A 99 1.86 -18.55 9.39
C LYS A 99 1.32 -18.56 7.96
N CYS A 100 1.52 -19.68 7.28
CA CYS A 100 0.82 -20.02 6.03
C CYS A 100 -0.36 -20.93 6.35
#